data_AF-A0A2P5EGI1-F1
#
_entry.id   AF-A0A2P5EGI1-F1
#
_cell.length_a   1.000
_cell.length_b   1.000
_cell.length_c   1.000
_cell.angle_alpha   90.00
_cell.angle_beta   90.00
_cell.angle_gamma   90.00
#
_symmetry.space_group_name_H-M   'P 1'
#
loop_
_entity.id
_entity.type
_entity.pdbx_description
1 polymer ?
#
loop_
_entity_poly.entity_id
_entity_poly.type
_entity_poly.pdbx_seq_one_letter_code
_entity_poly.pdbx_strand_id
1 'polypeptide(L)'
;MSLAPMLLMENHPWQMAPWHNLGGYVRDGGIAFVKTHSCELWNFAFANPEFNQHFDDAMACVVQMVIGAILKAFNEDADSYTLPQYN
;
A
#
# COMPACT_ATOMS: atom_id res chain seq x y z
N MET A 1 -0.55 15.79 0.53
CA MET A 1 -0.50 14.31 0.57
C MET A 1 -1.01 13.81 -0.78
N SER A 2 -0.29 12.91 -1.45
CA SER A 2 -0.67 12.40 -2.77
C SER A 2 -0.49 10.88 -2.81
N LEU A 3 -1.42 10.16 -3.45
CA LEU A 3 -1.31 8.71 -3.70
C LEU A 3 -0.47 8.42 -4.95
N ALA A 4 0.16 9.43 -5.55
CA ALA A 4 0.98 9.25 -6.74
C ALA A 4 2.06 8.15 -6.58
N PRO A 5 2.80 8.04 -5.45
CA PRO A 5 3.77 6.95 -5.28
C PRO A 5 3.11 5.56 -5.30
N MET A 6 1.95 5.41 -4.66
CA MET A 6 1.17 4.17 -4.71
C MET A 6 0.72 3.83 -6.13
N LEU A 7 0.19 4.81 -6.87
CA LEU A 7 -0.24 4.62 -8.25
C LEU A 7 0.94 4.25 -9.16
N LEU A 8 2.11 4.87 -8.97
CA LEU A 8 3.31 4.55 -9.73
C LEU A 8 3.79 3.12 -9.43
N MET A 9 3.81 2.71 -8.16
CA MET A 9 4.16 1.35 -7.76
C MET A 9 3.21 0.33 -8.39
N GLU A 10 1.90 0.46 -8.17
CA GLU A 10 0.90 -0.52 -8.64
C GLU A 10 0.87 -0.65 -10.17
N ASN A 11 1.15 0.43 -10.91
CA ASN A 11 1.19 0.40 -12.37
C ASN A 11 2.59 0.09 -12.94
N HIS A 12 3.61 -0.10 -12.10
CA HIS A 12 4.94 -0.47 -12.55
C HIS A 12 4.93 -1.88 -13.16
N PRO A 13 5.69 -2.17 -14.24
CA PRO A 13 5.74 -3.50 -14.85
C PRO A 13 6.01 -4.65 -13.87
N TRP A 14 6.80 -4.43 -12.82
CA TRP A 14 7.03 -5.43 -11.76
C TRP A 14 5.76 -5.82 -11.00
N GLN A 15 4.89 -4.86 -10.70
CA GLN A 15 3.60 -5.11 -10.04
C GLN A 15 2.51 -5.53 -11.03
N MET A 16 2.58 -5.08 -12.28
CA MET A 16 1.61 -5.44 -13.32
C MET A 16 1.81 -6.86 -13.87
N ALA A 17 3.04 -7.38 -13.88
CA ALA A 17 3.36 -8.67 -14.49
C ALA A 17 2.56 -9.87 -13.89
N PRO A 18 2.35 -9.98 -12.57
CA PRO A 18 1.50 -11.02 -11.98
C PRO A 18 0.04 -11.00 -12.44
N TRP A 19 -0.47 -9.85 -12.91
CA TRP A 19 -1.85 -9.74 -13.38
C TRP A 19 -2.05 -10.33 -14.78
N HIS A 20 -1.01 -10.34 -15.62
CA HIS A 20 -1.11 -10.83 -17.00
C HIS A 20 -1.49 -12.31 -17.12
N ASN A 21 -1.21 -13.12 -16.09
CA ASN A 21 -1.58 -14.53 -16.05
C ASN A 21 -2.41 -14.89 -14.80
N LEU A 22 -3.22 -13.93 -14.31
CA LEU A 22 -4.02 -14.14 -13.10
C LEU A 22 -4.92 -15.38 -13.20
N GLY A 23 -5.54 -15.63 -14.36
CA GLY A 23 -6.39 -16.80 -14.57
C GLY A 23 -5.66 -18.14 -14.42
N GLY A 24 -4.39 -18.20 -14.81
CA GLY A 24 -3.53 -19.37 -14.57
C GLY A 24 -3.21 -19.54 -13.09
N TYR A 25 -2.85 -18.44 -12.42
CA TYR A 25 -2.51 -18.46 -10.99
C TYR A 25 -3.70 -18.82 -10.08
N VAL A 26 -4.91 -18.42 -10.44
CA VAL A 26 -6.15 -18.81 -9.73
C VAL A 26 -6.41 -20.31 -9.87
N ARG A 27 -6.17 -20.88 -11.06
CA ARG A 27 -6.39 -22.31 -11.33
C ARG A 27 -5.36 -23.19 -10.62
N ASP A 28 -4.10 -22.82 -10.75
CA ASP A 28 -2.97 -23.64 -10.30
C ASP A 28 -2.56 -23.34 -8.84
N GLY A 29 -3.24 -22.38 -8.19
CA GLY A 29 -2.94 -21.90 -6.84
C GLY A 29 -1.59 -21.19 -6.71
N GLY A 30 -1.16 -20.92 -5.48
CA GLY A 30 0.12 -20.27 -5.17
C GLY A 30 0.09 -18.74 -5.27
N ILE A 31 1.25 -18.13 -5.05
CA ILE A 31 1.40 -16.67 -5.02
C ILE A 31 1.80 -16.19 -6.42
N ALA A 32 0.97 -15.35 -7.04
CA ALA A 32 1.18 -14.85 -8.40
C ALA A 32 2.55 -14.19 -8.56
N PHE A 33 2.94 -13.33 -7.62
CA PHE A 33 4.25 -12.66 -7.63
C PHE A 33 5.42 -13.66 -7.66
N VAL A 34 5.37 -14.69 -6.83
CA VAL A 34 6.40 -15.75 -6.76
C VAL A 34 6.46 -16.53 -8.07
N LYS A 35 5.31 -16.87 -8.65
CA LYS A 35 5.24 -17.57 -9.93
C LYS A 35 5.74 -16.73 -11.10
N THR A 36 5.61 -15.40 -11.04
CA THR A 36 6.09 -14.48 -12.08
C THR A 36 7.59 -14.21 -11.95
N HIS A 37 8.07 -13.91 -10.74
CA HIS A 37 9.43 -13.42 -10.50
C HIS A 37 10.38 -14.50 -9.97
N SER A 38 9.89 -15.72 -9.77
CA SER A 38 10.64 -16.88 -9.26
C SER A 38 11.24 -16.69 -7.85
N CYS A 39 10.78 -15.69 -7.10
CA CYS A 39 11.18 -15.44 -5.73
C CYS A 39 10.10 -14.68 -4.94
N GLU A 40 10.20 -14.73 -3.62
CA GLU A 40 9.33 -13.99 -2.70
C GLU A 40 9.52 -12.48 -2.84
N LEU A 41 8.45 -11.72 -2.57
CA LEU A 41 8.42 -10.26 -2.67
C LEU A 41 9.60 -9.58 -1.96
N TRP A 42 9.89 -9.98 -0.73
CA TRP A 42 10.97 -9.36 0.05
C TRP A 42 12.37 -9.75 -0.45
N ASN A 43 12.53 -10.96 -0.99
CA ASN A 43 13.78 -11.36 -1.64
C ASN A 43 13.98 -10.56 -2.94
N PHE A 44 12.89 -10.31 -3.68
CA PHE A 44 12.91 -9.45 -4.86
C PHE A 44 13.29 -8.02 -4.48
N ALA A 45 12.65 -7.43 -3.45
CA ALA A 45 12.97 -6.08 -2.98
C ALA A 45 14.42 -5.96 -2.51
N PHE A 46 14.91 -6.93 -1.72
CA PHE A 46 16.30 -6.96 -1.27
C PHE A 46 17.31 -6.99 -2.43
N ALA A 47 17.00 -7.73 -3.50
CA ALA A 47 17.84 -7.82 -4.68
C ALA A 47 17.70 -6.63 -5.65
N ASN A 48 16.63 -5.84 -5.57
CA ASN A 48 16.30 -4.77 -6.51
C ASN A 48 16.04 -3.44 -5.76
N PRO A 49 17.07 -2.62 -5.54
CA PRO A 49 16.94 -1.36 -4.79
C PRO A 49 15.91 -0.37 -5.36
N GLU A 50 15.74 -0.32 -6.67
CA GLU A 50 14.73 0.52 -7.34
C GLU A 50 13.31 0.05 -7.00
N PHE A 51 13.06 -1.26 -7.04
CA PHE A 51 11.78 -1.83 -6.59
C PHE A 51 11.53 -1.48 -5.13
N ASN A 52 12.55 -1.66 -4.27
CA ASN A 52 12.44 -1.38 -2.85
C ASN A 52 12.09 0.09 -2.59
N GLN A 53 12.75 1.02 -3.29
CA GLN A 53 12.45 2.45 -3.17
C GLN A 53 11.00 2.77 -3.57
N HIS A 54 10.52 2.21 -4.68
CA HIS A 54 9.13 2.40 -5.10
C HIS A 54 8.13 1.84 -4.08
N PHE A 55 8.43 0.68 -3.50
CA PHE A 55 7.60 0.08 -2.46
C PHE A 55 7.57 0.94 -1.19
N ASP A 56 8.73 1.40 -0.72
CA ASP A 56 8.86 2.23 0.47
C ASP A 56 8.13 3.58 0.31
N ASP A 57 8.29 4.24 -0.84
CA ASP A 57 7.61 5.50 -1.13
C ASP A 57 6.08 5.33 -1.19
N ALA A 58 5.61 4.22 -1.77
CA ALA A 58 4.19 3.87 -1.81
C ALA A 58 3.63 3.64 -0.41
N MET A 59 4.28 2.84 0.43
CA MET A 59 3.83 2.59 1.79
C MET A 59 3.85 3.86 2.64
N ALA A 60 4.90 4.68 2.53
CA ALA A 60 5.01 5.94 3.24
C ALA A 60 3.84 6.89 2.90
N CYS A 61 3.48 7.01 1.61
CA CYS A 61 2.39 7.90 1.21
C CYS A 61 1.02 7.42 1.73
N VAL A 62 0.77 6.10 1.74
CA VAL A 62 -0.46 5.51 2.28
C VAL A 62 -0.54 5.70 3.80
N VAL A 63 0.53 5.39 4.53
CA VAL A 63 0.59 5.55 6.00
C VAL A 63 0.29 6.98 6.40
N GLN A 64 0.89 7.96 5.73
CA GLN A 64 0.61 9.37 6.01
C GLN A 64 -0.90 9.65 5.90
N MET A 65 -1.56 9.22 4.82
CA MET A 65 -3.00 9.48 4.62
C MET A 65 -3.87 8.80 5.67
N VAL A 66 -3.60 7.52 5.94
CA VAL A 66 -4.38 6.73 6.89
C VAL A 66 -4.25 7.33 8.30
N ILE A 67 -3.04 7.67 8.73
CA ILE A 67 -2.82 8.31 10.03
C ILE A 67 -3.50 9.69 10.10
N GLY A 68 -3.45 10.47 9.02
CA GLY A 68 -4.18 11.74 8.95
C GLY A 68 -5.69 11.57 9.15
N ALA A 69 -6.29 10.53 8.56
CA ALA A 69 -7.71 10.23 8.75
C ALA A 69 -8.02 9.74 10.18
N ILE A 70 -7.17 8.89 10.75
CA ILE A 70 -7.31 8.40 12.13
C ILE A 70 -7.27 9.56 13.12
N LEU A 71 -6.29 10.46 13.00
CA LEU A 71 -6.16 11.62 13.89
C LEU A 71 -7.35 12.56 13.76
N LYS A 72 -7.86 12.76 12.54
CA LYS A 72 -9.07 13.57 12.32
C LYS A 72 -10.27 12.99 13.04
N ALA A 73 -10.54 11.69 12.86
CA ALA A 73 -11.67 11.02 13.52
C ALA A 73 -11.54 11.07 15.05
N PHE A 74 -10.33 10.82 15.57
CA PHE A 74 -10.07 10.88 17.00
C PHE A 74 -10.32 12.29 17.59
N ASN A 75 -9.91 13.34 16.88
CA ASN A 75 -10.12 14.71 17.32
C ASN A 75 -11.59 15.14 17.23
N GLU A 76 -12.31 14.74 16.17
CA GLU A 76 -13.75 14.99 16.04
C GLU A 76 -14.55 14.34 17.18
N ASP A 77 -14.18 13.11 17.55
CA ASP A 77 -14.74 12.43 18.72
C ASP A 77 -14.44 13.21 20.01
N ALA A 78 -13.19 13.64 20.22
CA ALA A 78 -12.79 14.40 21.41
C ALA A 78 -13.55 15.74 21.55
N ASP A 79 -13.73 16.46 20.44
CA ASP A 79 -14.45 17.74 20.41
C ASP A 79 -15.94 17.55 20.74
N SER A 80 -16.53 16.42 20.35
CA SER A 80 -17.93 16.08 20.68
C SER A 80 -18.20 15.88 22.18
N TYR A 81 -17.16 15.66 23.00
CA TYR A 81 -17.27 15.54 24.46
C TYR A 81 -17.06 16.86 25.22
N THR A 82 -16.83 17.99 24.53
CA THR A 82 -16.81 19.30 25.20
C THR A 82 -18.23 19.64 25.69
N LEU A 83 -18.42 19.59 27.02
CA LEU A 83 -19.70 19.84 27.71
C LEU A 83 -20.26 21.23 27.35
N PRO A 84 -21.60 21.42 27.34
CA PRO A 84 -22.19 22.74 27.17
C PRO A 84 -21.58 23.70 28.19
N GLN A 85 -21.01 24.81 27.72
CA GLN A 85 -20.62 25.89 28.61
C GLN A 85 -21.89 26.38 29.28
N TYR A 86 -22.02 26.10 30.58
CA TYR A 86 -23.07 26.66 31.41
C TYR A 86 -22.79 28.16 31.53
N ASN A 87 -23.61 28.95 30.83
CA ASN A 87 -23.72 30.39 30.97
C ASN A 87 -24.39 30.76 32.30
#